data_AF-A0A3A6QGM3-F1
#
_entry.id   AF-A0A3A6QGM3-F1
#
_cell.length_a   1.000
_cell.length_b   1.000
_cell.length_c   1.000
_cell.angle_alpha   90.00
_cell.angle_beta   90.00
_cell.angle_gamma   90.00
#
_symmetry.space_group_name_H-M   'P 1'
#
loop_
_entity.id
_entity.type
_entity.pdbx_description
1 polymer ?
#
loop_
_entity_poly.entity_id
_entity_poly.type
_entity_poly.pdbx_seq_one_letter_code
_entity_poly.pdbx_strand_id
1 'polypeptide(L)' 'MGKTYDGLHRISFLINEQGVIEHVFNKFKTKDHHDVVLNYFKQQA' A
#
# COMPACT_ATOMS: atom_id res chain seq x y z
N MET A 1 6.24 28.11 -18.28
CA MET A 1 6.69 27.18 -17.21
C MET A 1 5.48 26.82 -16.37
N GLY A 2 4.98 25.59 -16.50
CA GLY A 2 3.69 25.15 -15.97
C GLY A 2 3.81 24.41 -14.64
N LYS A 3 2.71 24.35 -13.89
CA LYS A 3 2.62 23.60 -12.63
C LYS A 3 2.59 22.09 -12.93
N THR A 4 3.53 21.33 -12.38
CA THR A 4 3.48 19.87 -12.39
C THR A 4 2.68 19.42 -11.17
N TYR A 5 1.58 18.71 -11.40
CA TYR A 5 0.77 18.13 -10.33
C TYR A 5 1.29 16.73 -10.03
N ASP A 6 1.66 16.49 -8.77
CA ASP A 6 2.23 15.22 -8.29
C ASP A 6 1.18 14.10 -8.12
N GLY A 7 -0.09 14.39 -8.46
CA GLY A 7 -1.18 13.43 -8.44
C GLY A 7 -1.61 13.04 -7.03
N LEU A 8 -2.19 11.84 -6.91
CA LEU A 8 -2.67 11.28 -5.65
C LEU A 8 -1.75 10.13 -5.23
N HIS A 9 -1.04 10.30 -4.11
CA HIS A 9 -0.27 9.24 -3.47
C HIS A 9 -1.18 8.41 -2.57
N ARG A 10 -1.41 7.15 -2.95
CA ARG A 10 -2.17 6.20 -2.14
C ARG A 10 -1.22 5.23 -1.47
N ILE A 11 -1.20 5.26 -0.14
CA ILE A 11 -0.32 4.45 0.69
C ILE A 11 -1.18 3.71 1.72
N SER A 12 -0.89 2.43 1.95
CA SER A 12 -1.51 1.64 3.02
C SER A 12 -0.42 1.05 3.90
N PHE A 13 -0.74 0.91 5.19
CA PHE A 13 0.18 0.40 6.20
C PHE A 13 -0.43 -0.84 6.84
N LEU A 14 0.38 -1.89 6.95
CA LEU A 14 0.08 -3.02 7.83
C LEU A 14 0.70 -2.72 9.19
N ILE A 15 -0.13 -2.72 10.23
CA ILE A 15 0.27 -2.39 11.61
C ILE A 15 -0.13 -3.57 12.49
N ASN A 16 0.79 -4.04 13.32
CA ASN A 16 0.50 -5.11 14.29
C ASN A 16 -0.14 -4.58 15.57
N GLU A 17 -0.52 -5.49 16.47
CA GLU A 17 -1.22 -5.17 17.72
C GLU A 17 -0.42 -4.26 18.66
N GLN A 18 0.91 -4.25 18.53
CA GLN A 18 1.81 -3.40 19.31
C GLN A 18 1.97 -1.99 18.70
N GLY A 19 1.29 -1.72 17.58
CA GLY A 19 1.35 -0.43 16.89
C GLY A 19 2.59 -0.25 16.00
N VAL A 20 3.33 -1.32 15.70
CA VAL A 20 4.50 -1.29 14.83
C VAL A 20 4.10 -1.52 13.37
N ILE A 21 4.64 -0.72 12.46
CA ILE A 21 4.43 -0.88 11.01
C ILE A 21 5.25 -2.08 10.53
N GLU A 22 4.57 -3.13 10.08
CA GLU A 22 5.21 -4.33 9.52
C GLU A 22 5.44 -4.22 8.02
N HIS A 23 4.54 -3.52 7.31
CA HIS A 23 4.64 -3.38 5.86
C HIS A 23 4.04 -2.08 5.33
N VAL A 24 4.61 -1.55 4.25
CA VAL A 24 4.15 -0.34 3.57
C VAL A 24 3.82 -0.66 2.11
N PHE A 25 2.57 -0.47 1.73
CA PHE A 25 2.10 -0.61 0.35
C PHE A 25 2.02 0.78 -0.28
N ASN A 26 2.91 1.12 -1.22
CA ASN A 26 3.04 2.48 -1.78
C ASN A 26 2.89 2.56 -3.31
N LYS A 27 2.69 1.44 -4.01
CA LYS A 27 2.71 1.41 -5.47
C LYS A 27 1.70 0.41 -6.05
N PHE A 28 0.42 0.76 -5.97
CA PHE A 28 -0.66 -0.06 -6.54
C PHE A 28 -1.68 0.79 -7.28
N LYS A 29 -2.31 0.18 -8.29
CA LYS A 29 -3.52 0.73 -8.90
C LYS A 29 -4.67 0.51 -7.91
N THR A 30 -5.54 1.51 -7.75
CA THR A 30 -6.65 1.47 -6.79
C THR A 30 -7.52 0.21 -6.91
N LYS A 31 -7.67 -0.33 -8.13
CA LYS A 31 -8.48 -1.53 -8.38
C LYS A 31 -7.89 -2.81 -7.77
N ASP A 32 -6.57 -2.88 -7.66
CA ASP A 32 -5.85 -4.11 -7.30
C ASP A 32 -5.43 -4.11 -5.81
N HIS A 33 -5.92 -3.16 -5.01
CA HIS A 33 -5.51 -2.98 -3.62
C HIS A 33 -5.77 -4.21 -2.75
N HIS A 34 -6.96 -4.79 -2.87
CA HIS A 34 -7.36 -5.97 -2.11
C HIS A 34 -6.50 -7.20 -2.47
N ASP A 35 -6.20 -7.38 -3.76
CA ASP A 35 -5.35 -8.47 -4.23
C ASP A 35 -3.93 -8.37 -3.69
N VAL A 36 -3.36 -7.16 -3.62
CA VAL A 36 -2.01 -6.94 -3.08
C VAL A 36 -1.93 -7.37 -1.61
N VAL A 37 -2.92 -7.00 -0.80
CA VAL A 37 -2.97 -7.39 0.61
C VAL A 37 -3.16 -8.90 0.76
N LEU A 38 -4.08 -9.50 0.01
CA LEU A 38 -4.32 -10.95 0.05
C LEU A 38 -3.10 -11.76 -0.40
N ASN A 39 -2.41 -11.31 -1.45
CA ASN A 39 -1.20 -11.98 -1.94
C ASN A 39 -0.06 -11.91 -0.93
N TYR A 40 0.10 -10.78 -0.22
CA TYR A 40 1.09 -10.66 0.85
C TYR A 40 0.89 -11.73 1.93
N PHE A 41 -0.35 -11.97 2.37
CA PHE A 41 -0.64 -13.02 3.36
C PHE A 41 -0.49 -14.44 2.79
N LYS A 42 -0.83 -14.67 1.52
CA LYS A 42 -0.68 -15.99 0.88
C LYS A 42 0.76 -16.40 0.63
N GLN A 43 1.69 -15.45 0.43
CA GLN A 43 3.11 -15.74 0.20
C GLN A 43 3.88 -16.08 1.49
N GLN A 44 3.30 -15.81 2.66
CA GLN A 44 3.88 -16.17 3.96
C GLN A 44 3.38 -17.52 4.50
N ALA A 45 2.49 -18.20 3.76
CA ALA A 45 2.01 -19.56 4.04
C ALA A 45 2.81 -20.59 3.25
#